data_AF-A0A9E0BHB6-F1
#
_entry.id   AF-A0A9E0BHB6-F1
#
_cell.length_a   1.000
_cell.length_b   1.000
_cell.length_c   1.000
_cell.angle_alpha   90.00
_cell.angle_beta   90.00
_cell.angle_gamma   90.00
#
_symmetry.space_group_name_H-M   'P 1'
#
loop_
_entity.id
_entity.type
_entity.pdbx_description
1 polymer ?
#
loop_
_entity_poly.entity_id
_entity_poly.type
_entity_poly.pdbx_seq_one_letter_code
_entity_poly.pdbx_strand_id
1 'polypeptide(L)'
;MVRFTLDPENLPELTPEQRARLDAMTDAEITAAAESDPDNPPLTEDELRKMDAVRRVREVRARTGLSQARFARAYRINVARLRDLEQGRTQADSALMAYLTVIEREPEAVRRALETGSAA
;
A
#
# COMPACT_ATOMS: atom_id res chain seq x y z
N MET A 1 8.94 32.35 -11.87
CA MET A 1 8.83 30.88 -11.72
C MET A 1 9.72 30.25 -12.79
N VAL A 2 10.81 29.57 -12.40
CA VAL A 2 11.70 28.91 -13.36
C VAL A 2 11.02 27.61 -13.79
N ARG A 3 10.85 27.41 -15.10
CA ARG A 3 10.27 26.18 -15.65
C ARG A 3 11.44 25.26 -16.01
N PHE A 4 11.65 24.22 -15.21
CA PHE A 4 12.60 23.17 -15.56
C PHE A 4 12.03 22.36 -16.73
N THR A 5 12.76 22.30 -17.84
CA THR A 5 12.41 21.50 -19.02
C THR A 5 13.38 20.33 -19.07
N LEU A 6 12.89 19.12 -18.82
CA LEU A 6 13.70 17.91 -18.88
C LEU A 6 13.94 17.52 -20.34
N ASP A 7 15.21 17.39 -20.73
CA ASP A 7 15.61 16.82 -22.02
C ASP A 7 15.81 15.30 -21.84
N PRO A 8 14.97 14.45 -22.47
CA PRO A 8 15.09 13.00 -22.32
C PRO A 8 16.38 12.42 -22.92
N GLU A 9 17.02 13.11 -23.86
CA GLU A 9 18.28 12.67 -24.48
C GLU A 9 19.52 13.16 -23.71
N ASN A 10 19.33 14.05 -22.72
CA ASN A 10 20.39 14.63 -21.92
C ASN A 10 19.91 14.85 -20.47
N LEU A 11 19.74 13.74 -19.76
CA LEU A 11 19.29 13.75 -18.38
C LEU A 11 20.37 14.41 -17.48
N PRO A 12 19.98 15.20 -16.47
CA PRO A 12 20.92 15.71 -15.51
C PRO A 12 21.55 14.56 -14.73
N GLU A 13 22.88 14.45 -14.79
CA GLU A 13 23.65 13.46 -14.04
C GLU A 13 24.35 14.11 -12.84
N LEU A 14 24.60 13.29 -11.81
CA LEU A 14 25.45 13.70 -10.70
C LEU A 14 26.90 13.73 -11.17
N THR A 15 27.66 14.76 -10.79
CA THR A 15 29.11 14.74 -11.00
C THR A 15 29.75 13.62 -10.18
N PRO A 16 30.95 13.13 -10.55
CA PRO A 16 31.66 12.12 -9.79
C PRO A 16 31.83 12.50 -8.30
N GLU A 17 32.09 13.79 -8.02
CA GLU A 17 32.24 14.31 -6.66
C GLU A 17 30.91 14.29 -5.90
N GLN A 18 29.80 14.67 -6.55
CA GLN A 18 28.47 14.61 -5.95
C GLN A 18 28.08 13.17 -5.61
N ARG A 19 28.37 12.22 -6.50
CA ARG A 19 28.13 10.80 -6.27
C ARG A 19 28.99 10.28 -5.12
N ALA A 20 30.29 10.54 -5.13
CA ALA A 20 31.19 10.15 -4.05
C ALA A 20 30.75 10.71 -2.68
N ARG A 21 30.21 11.94 -2.65
CA ARG A 21 29.63 12.53 -1.43
C ARG A 21 28.44 11.73 -0.91
N LEU A 22 27.51 11.33 -1.79
CA LEU A 22 26.33 10.55 -1.40
C LEU A 22 26.70 9.14 -0.97
N ASP A 23 27.61 8.48 -1.69
CA ASP A 23 28.07 7.12 -1.38
C ASP A 23 28.84 7.06 -0.05
N ALA A 24 29.46 8.17 0.37
CA ALA A 24 30.14 8.30 1.66
C ALA A 24 29.19 8.61 2.84
N MET A 25 27.93 8.98 2.58
CA MET A 25 26.97 9.24 3.66
C MET A 25 26.67 7.96 4.43
N THR A 26 26.79 8.03 5.75
CA THR A 26 26.42 6.92 6.63
C THR A 26 24.91 6.83 6.78
N ASP A 27 24.40 5.64 7.12
CA ASP A 27 22.97 5.46 7.43
C ASP A 27 22.48 6.42 8.52
N ALA A 28 23.32 6.68 9.53
CA ALA A 28 23.00 7.61 10.61
C ALA A 28 22.83 9.05 10.13
N GLU A 29 23.70 9.51 9.21
CA GLU A 29 23.58 10.85 8.62
C GLU A 29 22.35 10.94 7.70
N ILE A 30 22.05 9.88 6.95
CA ILE A 30 20.85 9.80 6.11
C ILE A 30 19.59 9.87 6.98
N THR A 31 19.52 9.10 8.06
CA THR A 31 18.38 9.10 8.99
C THR A 31 18.22 10.47 9.65
N ALA A 32 19.29 11.07 10.17
CA ALA A 32 19.23 12.38 10.79
C ALA A 32 18.77 13.47 9.81
N ALA A 33 19.23 13.42 8.55
CA ALA A 33 18.77 14.33 7.51
C ALA A 33 17.27 14.19 7.24
N ALA A 34 16.77 12.95 7.10
CA ALA A 34 15.35 12.68 6.91
C ALA A 34 14.51 13.15 8.10
N GLU A 35 14.92 12.88 9.34
CA GLU A 35 14.21 13.30 10.55
C GLU A 35 14.15 14.83 10.69
N SER A 36 15.17 15.54 10.19
CA SER A 36 15.23 17.00 10.25
C SER A 36 14.43 17.71 9.16
N ASP A 37 14.01 17.01 8.10
CA ASP A 37 13.25 17.57 6.98
C ASP A 37 11.75 17.72 7.36
N PRO A 38 11.22 18.96 7.50
CA PRO A 38 9.84 19.17 7.89
C PRO A 38 8.83 18.79 6.79
N ASP A 39 9.24 18.79 5.52
CA ASP A 39 8.36 18.52 4.38
C ASP A 39 8.29 17.02 4.03
N ASN A 40 9.28 16.23 4.48
CA ASN A 40 9.36 14.80 4.17
C ASN A 40 10.00 13.97 5.31
N PRO A 41 9.43 13.98 6.52
CA PRO A 41 9.93 13.15 7.62
C PRO A 41 9.66 11.65 7.37
N PRO A 42 10.43 10.74 8.00
CA PRO A 42 10.09 9.33 8.03
C PRO A 42 8.70 9.10 8.61
N LEU A 43 8.02 8.08 8.08
CA LEU A 43 6.72 7.66 8.61
C LEU A 43 6.87 7.15 10.05
N THR A 44 5.89 7.50 10.89
CA THR A 44 5.76 6.91 12.21
C THR A 44 5.38 5.43 12.12
N GLU A 45 5.62 4.68 13.19
CA GLU A 45 5.27 3.26 13.24
C GLU A 45 3.77 3.01 13.03
N ASP A 46 2.90 3.89 13.55
CA ASP A 46 1.46 3.80 13.34
C ASP A 46 1.07 4.04 11.87
N GLU A 47 1.75 4.96 11.18
CA GLU A 47 1.53 5.22 9.75
C GLU A 47 2.02 4.06 8.88
N LEU A 48 3.17 3.49 9.21
CA LEU A 48 3.67 2.26 8.57
C LEU A 48 2.66 1.12 8.74
N ARG A 49 2.16 0.88 9.97
CA ARG A 49 1.13 -0.13 10.23
C ARG A 49 -0.15 0.11 9.45
N LYS A 50 -0.57 1.37 9.26
CA LYS A 50 -1.71 1.71 8.39
C LYS A 50 -1.43 1.38 6.93
N MET A 51 -0.25 1.74 6.42
CA MET A 51 0.14 1.42 5.04
C MET A 51 0.20 -0.08 4.78
N ASP A 52 0.71 -0.86 5.74
CA ASP A 52 0.73 -2.31 5.67
C ASP A 52 -0.68 -2.89 5.61
N ALA A 53 -1.61 -2.37 6.41
CA ALA A 53 -3.02 -2.78 6.35
C ALA A 53 -3.66 -2.46 4.99
N VAL A 54 -3.41 -1.27 4.43
CA VAL A 54 -3.91 -0.87 3.10
C VAL A 54 -3.35 -1.80 2.02
N ARG A 55 -2.04 -2.04 2.05
CA ARG A 55 -1.35 -2.94 1.13
C ARG A 55 -1.90 -4.35 1.22
N ARG A 56 -2.10 -4.85 2.44
CA ARG A 56 -2.65 -6.18 2.72
C ARG A 56 -4.00 -6.39 2.05
N VAL A 57 -4.93 -5.44 2.19
CA VAL A 57 -6.27 -5.52 1.56
C VAL A 57 -6.14 -5.64 0.04
N ARG A 58 -5.31 -4.79 -0.58
CA ARG A 58 -5.08 -4.79 -2.03
C ARG A 58 -4.46 -6.10 -2.51
N GLU A 59 -3.49 -6.65 -1.78
CA GLU A 59 -2.80 -7.89 -2.12
C GLU A 59 -3.73 -9.11 -2.06
N VAL A 60 -4.54 -9.22 -1.01
CA VAL A 60 -5.54 -10.30 -0.89
C VAL A 60 -6.48 -10.26 -2.08
N ARG A 61 -7.00 -9.08 -2.46
CA ARG A 61 -7.82 -8.96 -3.66
C ARG A 61 -7.07 -9.33 -4.95
N ALA A 62 -5.84 -8.84 -5.10
CA ALA A 62 -5.06 -9.10 -6.30
C ALA A 62 -4.83 -10.59 -6.52
N ARG A 63 -4.58 -11.36 -5.44
CA ARG A 63 -4.39 -12.81 -5.49
C ARG A 63 -5.62 -13.58 -5.98
N THR A 64 -6.83 -13.06 -5.78
CA THR A 64 -8.04 -13.71 -6.31
C THR A 64 -8.27 -13.42 -7.80
N GLY A 65 -7.49 -12.52 -8.41
CA GLY A 65 -7.70 -12.11 -9.81
C GLY A 65 -9.00 -11.33 -10.07
N LEU A 66 -9.68 -10.86 -9.02
CA LEU A 66 -10.98 -10.18 -9.13
C LEU A 66 -10.81 -8.66 -9.17
N SER A 67 -11.65 -8.01 -9.97
CA SER A 67 -11.83 -6.55 -9.88
C SER A 67 -12.40 -6.17 -8.51
N GLN A 68 -12.20 -4.91 -8.08
CA GLN A 68 -12.68 -4.40 -6.79
C GLN A 68 -14.17 -4.71 -6.55
N ALA A 69 -15.03 -4.43 -7.54
CA ALA A 69 -16.47 -4.69 -7.43
C ALA A 69 -16.80 -6.20 -7.36
N ARG A 70 -16.09 -7.05 -8.11
CA ARG A 70 -16.31 -8.51 -8.08
C ARG A 70 -15.84 -9.12 -6.76
N PHE A 71 -14.70 -8.67 -6.23
CA PHE A 71 -14.20 -9.10 -4.93
C PHE A 71 -15.16 -8.70 -3.80
N ALA A 72 -15.57 -7.43 -3.78
CA ALA A 72 -16.56 -6.91 -2.84
C ALA A 72 -17.83 -7.78 -2.81
N ARG A 73 -18.40 -8.08 -3.98
CA ARG A 73 -19.59 -8.94 -4.09
C ARG A 73 -19.33 -10.37 -3.64
N ALA A 74 -18.25 -11.00 -4.11
CA ALA A 74 -17.94 -12.40 -3.81
C ALA A 74 -17.75 -12.65 -2.31
N TYR A 75 -17.14 -11.69 -1.62
CA TYR A 75 -16.79 -11.81 -0.20
C TYR A 75 -17.68 -10.97 0.73
N ARG A 76 -18.82 -10.48 0.22
CA ARG A 76 -19.82 -9.71 0.99
C ARG A 76 -19.23 -8.47 1.72
N ILE A 77 -18.25 -7.83 1.10
CA ILE A 77 -17.69 -6.56 1.57
C ILE A 77 -18.37 -5.43 0.78
N ASN A 78 -18.88 -4.40 1.47
CA ASN A 78 -19.42 -3.23 0.79
C ASN A 78 -18.35 -2.60 -0.11
N VAL A 79 -18.67 -2.34 -1.39
CA VAL A 79 -17.68 -1.84 -2.37
C VAL A 79 -17.12 -0.46 -2.02
N ALA A 80 -17.91 0.42 -1.40
CA ALA A 80 -17.43 1.71 -0.92
C ALA A 80 -16.48 1.52 0.27
N ARG A 81 -16.82 0.66 1.24
CA ARG A 81 -15.93 0.29 2.35
C ARG A 81 -14.61 -0.29 1.83
N LEU A 82 -14.66 -1.22 0.87
CA LEU A 82 -13.45 -1.80 0.27
C LEU A 82 -12.58 -0.72 -0.40
N ARG A 83 -13.20 0.24 -1.10
CA ARG A 83 -12.47 1.36 -1.70
C ARG A 83 -11.80 2.24 -0.66
N ASP A 84 -12.51 2.58 0.42
CA ASP A 84 -11.97 3.41 1.49
C ASP A 84 -10.78 2.73 2.17
N LEU A 85 -10.87 1.42 2.39
CA LEU A 85 -9.78 0.60 2.94
C LEU A 85 -8.59 0.53 1.99
N GLU A 86 -8.82 0.24 0.71
CA GLU A 86 -7.74 0.20 -0.28
C GLU A 86 -7.11 1.56 -0.53
N GLN A 87 -7.78 2.67 -0.22
CA GLN A 87 -7.23 4.02 -0.30
C GLN A 87 -6.64 4.53 1.02
N GLY A 88 -6.76 3.77 2.12
CA GLY A 88 -6.32 4.20 3.44
C GLY A 88 -7.17 5.31 4.07
N ARG A 89 -8.38 5.56 3.56
CA ARG A 89 -9.34 6.50 4.16
C ARG A 89 -9.90 5.97 5.48
N THR A 90 -9.95 4.65 5.64
CA THR A 90 -10.35 3.97 6.87
C THR A 90 -9.44 2.77 7.12
N GLN A 91 -9.40 2.30 8.37
CA GLN A 91 -8.62 1.13 8.77
C GLN A 91 -9.49 -0.12 8.87
N ALA A 92 -8.96 -1.26 8.45
CA ALA A 92 -9.62 -2.54 8.66
C ALA A 92 -9.56 -2.91 10.15
N ASP A 93 -10.70 -3.26 10.72
CA ASP A 93 -10.77 -3.83 12.07
C ASP A 93 -10.17 -5.25 12.11
N SER A 94 -9.96 -5.76 13.33
CA SER A 94 -9.36 -7.09 13.54
C SER A 94 -10.18 -8.22 12.91
N ALA A 95 -11.50 -8.11 12.91
CA ALA A 95 -12.39 -9.11 12.32
C ALA A 95 -12.24 -9.16 10.79
N LEU A 96 -12.17 -8.01 10.14
CA LEU A 96 -11.93 -7.92 8.70
C LEU A 96 -10.53 -8.42 8.34
N MET A 97 -9.51 -8.12 9.15
CA MET A 97 -8.14 -8.63 8.92
C MET A 97 -8.07 -10.16 9.05
N ALA A 98 -8.77 -10.73 10.05
CA ALA A 98 -8.90 -12.18 10.18
C ALA A 98 -9.63 -12.77 8.96
N TYR A 99 -10.72 -12.15 8.54
CA TYR A 99 -11.48 -12.61 7.38
C TYR A 99 -10.67 -12.57 6.08
N LEU A 100 -9.92 -11.50 5.82
CA LEU A 100 -9.02 -11.38 4.67
C LEU A 100 -7.92 -12.46 4.69
N THR A 101 -7.47 -12.86 5.87
CA THR A 101 -6.50 -13.96 6.02
C THR A 101 -7.09 -15.30 5.61
N VAL A 102 -8.37 -15.56 5.93
CA VAL A 102 -9.07 -16.76 5.47
C VAL A 102 -9.29 -16.72 3.96
N ILE A 103 -9.70 -15.57 3.40
CA ILE A 103 -9.87 -15.41 1.94
C ILE A 103 -8.57 -15.68 1.20
N GLU A 104 -7.44 -15.19 1.70
CA GLU A 104 -6.15 -15.41 1.06
C GLU A 104 -5.77 -16.90 0.99
N ARG A 105 -6.01 -17.64 2.08
CA ARG A 105 -5.62 -19.05 2.19
C ARG A 105 -6.59 -19.97 1.46
N GLU A 106 -7.89 -19.70 1.59
CA GLU A 106 -8.96 -20.61 1.17
C GLU A 106 -10.09 -19.86 0.40
N PRO A 107 -9.78 -19.13 -0.69
CA PRO A 107 -10.73 -18.24 -1.35
C PRO A 107 -11.99 -18.97 -1.84
N GLU A 108 -11.82 -20.17 -2.41
CA GLU A 108 -12.92 -20.97 -2.93
C GLU A 108 -13.78 -21.56 -1.81
N ALA A 109 -13.21 -21.90 -0.65
CA ALA A 109 -13.97 -22.41 0.47
C ALA A 109 -14.86 -21.31 1.06
N VAL A 110 -14.31 -20.10 1.23
CA VAL A 110 -15.08 -18.93 1.68
C VAL A 110 -16.21 -18.63 0.71
N ARG A 111 -15.92 -18.62 -0.60
CA ARG A 111 -16.95 -18.41 -1.62
C ARG A 111 -18.09 -19.43 -1.53
N ARG A 112 -17.77 -20.72 -1.48
CA ARG A 112 -18.78 -21.79 -1.36
C ARG A 112 -19.65 -21.58 -0.10
N ALA A 113 -19.03 -21.27 1.03
CA ALA A 113 -19.75 -21.03 2.29
C ALA A 113 -20.73 -19.85 2.18
N LEU A 114 -20.34 -18.76 1.50
CA LEU A 114 -21.16 -17.55 1.33
C LEU A 114 -22.24 -17.65 0.24
N GLU A 115 -22.10 -18.61 -0.68
CA GLU A 115 -23.12 -18.94 -1.69
C GLU A 115 -24.26 -19.76 -1.05
N THR A 116 -23.95 -20.77 -0.23
CA THR A 116 -24.94 -21.61 0.46
C THR A 116 -25.82 -20.81 1.45
N GLY A 117 -25.25 -19.82 2.14
CA GLY A 117 -25.99 -18.97 3.08
C GLY A 117 -26.93 -17.94 2.43
N SER A 118 -26.95 -17.83 1.10
CA SER A 118 -27.86 -16.93 0.36
C SER A 118 -29.20 -17.57 0.00
N ALA A 119 -29.35 -18.87 0.25
CA ALA A 119 -30.53 -19.68 -0.08
C ALA A 119 -31.40 -20.00 1.15
N ALA A 120 -31.11 -19.39 2.30
CA ALA A 120 -31.90 -19.42 3.54
C ALA A 120 -32.38 -17.99 3.86
#